data_AF-J9EY48-F1
#
_entry.id   AF-J9EY48-F1
#
_cell.length_a   1.000
_cell.length_b   1.000
_cell.length_c   1.000
_cell.angle_alpha   90.00
_cell.angle_beta   90.00
_cell.angle_gamma   90.00
#
_symmetry.space_group_name_H-M   'P 1'
#
loop_
_entity.id
_entity.type
_entity.pdbx_description
1 polymer ?
#
loop_
_entity_poly.entity_id
_entity_poly.type
_entity_poly.pdbx_seq_one_letter_code
_entity_poly.pdbx_strand_id
1 'polypeptide(L)' 'IFTSVHFGFFLGKRALRFRAEDVVDSNKSPDMFKIWFPLATAVIYGKPLMLSLNEETYGDVEIFRKLTKNIKLTS' A
#
# COMPACT_ATOMS: atom_id res chain seq x y z
N ILE A 1 6.98 23.87 12.14
CA ILE A 1 7.29 22.65 12.93
C ILE A 1 6.50 21.51 12.30
N PHE A 2 7.10 20.34 12.06
CA PHE A 2 6.38 19.17 11.56
C PHE A 2 5.57 18.54 12.69
N THR A 3 4.36 18.08 12.40
CA THR A 3 3.48 17.44 13.39
C THR A 3 3.46 15.92 13.24
N SER A 4 3.84 15.41 12.07
CA SER A 4 3.67 14.00 11.70
C SER A 4 4.88 13.42 10.99
N VAL A 5 5.14 12.14 11.22
CA VAL A 5 6.19 11.34 10.55
C VAL A 5 5.57 10.03 10.07
N HIS A 6 5.76 9.69 8.79
CA HIS A 6 5.31 8.40 8.22
C HIS A 6 6.46 7.69 7.50
N PHE A 7 6.53 6.37 7.61
CA PHE A 7 7.53 5.57 6.91
C PHE A 7 6.98 5.13 5.56
N GLY A 8 7.54 5.65 4.48
CA GLY A 8 7.11 5.29 3.13
C GLY A 8 7.37 3.81 2.84
N PHE A 9 6.29 3.04 2.62
CA PHE A 9 6.35 1.61 2.34
C PHE A 9 7.10 1.29 1.03
N PHE A 10 6.88 2.08 -0.03
CA PHE A 10 7.47 1.86 -1.36
C PHE A 10 8.95 2.21 -1.49
N LEU A 11 9.48 3.08 -0.62
CA LEU A 11 10.78 3.74 -0.86
C LEU A 11 11.91 3.25 0.04
N GLY A 12 11.76 2.09 0.70
CA GLY A 12 12.88 1.50 1.44
C GLY A 12 13.45 2.44 2.51
N LYS A 13 12.61 2.80 3.50
CA LYS A 13 13.01 3.39 4.80
C LYS A 13 13.33 4.90 4.86
N ARG A 14 12.73 5.76 4.04
CA ARG A 14 12.77 7.21 4.32
C ARG A 14 11.50 7.65 5.06
N ALA A 15 11.69 8.17 6.27
CA ALA A 15 10.63 8.79 7.05
C ALA A 15 10.27 10.14 6.41
N LEU A 16 9.03 10.28 5.94
CA LEU A 16 8.52 11.55 5.44
C LEU A 16 7.95 12.34 6.60
N ARG A 17 8.41 13.59 6.75
CA ARG A 17 7.89 14.54 7.74
C ARG A 17 6.98 15.53 7.02
N PHE A 18 5.78 15.73 7.55
CA PHE A 18 4.79 16.63 6.96
C PHE A 18 3.86 17.18 8.05
N ARG A 19 3.10 18.23 7.72
CA ARG A 19 2.03 18.78 8.57
C ARG A 19 0.67 18.24 8.11
N ALA A 20 -0.33 18.31 8.98
CA ALA A 20 -1.69 17.90 8.64
C ALA A 20 -2.26 18.68 7.43
N GLU A 21 -1.93 19.97 7.31
CA GLU A 21 -2.33 20.83 6.18
C GLU A 21 -1.66 20.48 4.85
N ASP A 22 -0.55 19.73 4.89
CA ASP A 22 0.13 19.26 3.68
C ASP A 22 -0.53 17.97 3.13
N VAL A 23 -1.50 17.37 3.86
CA VAL A 23 -2.22 16.15 3.45
C VAL A 23 -3.35 16.52 2.49
N VAL A 24 -3.28 15.98 1.28
CA VAL A 24 -4.32 16.16 0.25
C VAL A 24 -5.29 14.98 0.31
N ASP A 25 -6.60 15.28 0.31
CA ASP A 25 -7.65 14.27 0.13
C ASP A 25 -7.41 13.52 -1.17
N SER A 26 -7.35 12.20 -1.05
CA SER A 26 -7.02 11.32 -2.13
C SER A 26 -8.02 11.50 -3.29
N ASN A 27 -9.31 11.69 -3.01
CA ASN A 27 -10.37 11.94 -4.00
C ASN A 27 -10.20 13.25 -4.79
N LYS A 28 -9.38 14.18 -4.29
CA LYS A 28 -9.12 15.48 -4.91
C LYS A 28 -7.74 15.55 -5.55
N SER A 29 -6.91 14.53 -5.36
CA SER A 29 -5.54 14.49 -5.90
C SER A 29 -5.56 13.99 -7.35
N PRO A 30 -5.13 14.81 -8.33
CA PRO A 30 -5.03 14.36 -9.73
C PRO A 30 -3.98 13.26 -9.91
N ASP A 31 -3.03 13.14 -8.97
CA ASP A 31 -2.01 12.11 -8.99
C ASP A 31 -2.50 10.77 -8.46
N MET A 32 -3.64 10.72 -7.73
CA MET A 32 -4.17 9.47 -7.22
C MET A 32 -4.53 8.49 -8.35
N PHE A 33 -5.11 8.98 -9.44
CA PHE A 33 -5.46 8.14 -10.59
C PHE A 33 -4.25 7.53 -11.31
N LYS A 34 -3.04 8.05 -11.08
CA LYS A 34 -1.81 7.52 -11.68
C LYS A 34 -1.26 6.31 -10.92
N ILE A 35 -1.53 6.20 -9.62
CA ILE A 35 -0.88 5.24 -8.72
C ILE A 35 -1.89 4.76 -7.65
N TRP A 36 -3.09 4.37 -8.07
CA TRP A 36 -4.02 3.71 -7.17
C TRP A 36 -4.00 2.21 -7.41
N PHE A 37 -3.67 1.45 -6.37
CA PHE A 37 -3.87 0.01 -6.34
C PHE A 37 -4.16 -0.44 -4.91
N PRO A 38 -5.06 -1.42 -4.74
CA PRO A 38 -5.39 -1.91 -3.42
C PRO A 38 -4.19 -2.63 -2.80
N LEU A 39 -3.98 -2.41 -1.50
CA LEU A 39 -2.91 -3.04 -0.73
C LEU A 39 -3.51 -3.84 0.43
N ALA A 40 -2.87 -4.94 0.80
CA ALA A 40 -3.20 -5.69 2.00
C ALA A 40 -1.96 -6.06 2.81
N THR A 41 -2.10 -6.17 4.13
CA THR A 41 -1.04 -6.69 4.99
C THR A 41 -1.14 -8.22 5.08
N ALA A 42 -0.03 -8.91 4.84
CA ALA A 42 0.15 -10.34 5.11
C ALA A 42 1.37 -10.56 6.02
N VAL A 43 1.43 -11.69 6.72
CA VAL A 43 2.60 -12.08 7.51
C VAL A 43 3.26 -13.28 6.84
N ILE A 44 4.51 -13.12 6.41
CA ILE A 44 5.30 -14.19 5.78
C ILE A 44 6.56 -14.41 6.62
N TYR A 45 6.76 -15.64 7.12
CA TYR A 45 7.86 -16.00 8.02
C TYR A 45 8.01 -15.05 9.24
N GLY A 46 6.88 -14.66 9.84
CA GLY A 46 6.84 -13.77 11.00
C GLY A 46 7.11 -12.30 10.69
N LYS A 47 7.16 -11.91 9.41
CA LYS A 47 7.38 -10.52 8.98
C LYS A 47 6.12 -9.97 8.31
N PRO A 48 5.58 -8.83 8.77
CA PRO A 48 4.48 -8.16 8.08
C PRO A 48 4.99 -7.58 6.76
N LEU A 49 4.25 -7.81 5.69
CA LEU A 49 4.49 -7.33 4.33
C LEU A 49 3.20 -6.73 3.80
N MET A 50 3.29 -5.59 3.10
CA MET A 50 2.16 -5.15 2.28
C MET A 50 2.28 -5.79 0.90
N LEU A 51 1.17 -6.32 0.44
CA LEU A 51 0.98 -6.99 -0.83
C LEU A 51 0.13 -6.10 -1.72
N SER A 52 0.53 -5.97 -2.99
CA SER A 52 -0.35 -5.49 -4.05
C SER A 52 -1.52 -6.48 -4.18
N LEU A 53 -2.74 -5.96 -4.23
CA LEU A 53 -3.95 -6.72 -4.54
C LEU A 53 -4.31 -6.61 -6.03
N ASN A 54 -3.30 -6.59 -6.90
CA ASN A 54 -3.45 -6.67 -8.34
C ASN A 54 -2.79 -7.96 -8.86
N GLU A 55 -3.59 -8.93 -9.32
CA GLU A 55 -3.13 -10.24 -9.82
C GLU A 55 -2.12 -10.09 -10.97
N GLU A 56 -2.28 -9.07 -11.84
CA GLU A 56 -1.40 -8.79 -12.99
C GLU A 56 0.02 -8.42 -12.58
N THR A 57 0.22 -7.97 -11.33
CA THR A 57 1.55 -7.61 -10.81
C THR A 57 2.37 -8.82 -10.34
N TYR A 58 1.78 -10.02 -10.32
CA TYR A 58 2.45 -11.24 -9.89
C TYR A 58 2.82 -12.12 -11.07
N GLY A 59 4.08 -12.56 -11.12
CA GLY A 59 4.53 -13.55 -12.11
C GLY A 59 3.98 -14.96 -11.85
N ASP A 60 3.47 -15.22 -10.64
CA ASP A 60 2.84 -16.48 -10.24
C ASP A 60 1.47 -16.21 -9.62
N VAL A 61 0.43 -16.56 -10.39
CA VAL A 61 -0.98 -16.40 -10.03
C VAL A 61 -1.39 -17.31 -8.86
N GLU A 62 -0.82 -18.50 -8.74
CA GLU A 62 -1.14 -19.41 -7.63
C GLU A 62 -0.65 -18.84 -6.29
N ILE A 63 0.53 -18.21 -6.29
CA ILE A 63 1.05 -17.51 -5.11
C ILE A 63 0.12 -16.36 -4.72
N PHE A 64 -0.31 -15.55 -5.69
CA PHE A 64 -1.28 -14.47 -5.43
C PHE A 64 -2.52 -15.00 -4.72
N ARG A 65 -3.17 -16.02 -5.29
CA ARG A 65 -4.38 -16.64 -4.72
C ARG A 65 -4.16 -17.21 -3.32
N LYS A 66 -3.01 -17.86 -3.08
CA LYS A 66 -2.66 -18.38 -1.74
C LYS A 66 -2.50 -17.26 -0.71
N LEU A 67 -1.88 -16.14 -1.09
CA LEU A 67 -1.66 -14.99 -0.22
C LEU A 67 -2.96 -14.22 0.06
N THR A 68 -3.85 -14.13 -0.93
CA THR A 68 -5.08 -13.34 -0.86
C THR A 68 -6.33 -14.12 -0.48
N LYS A 69 -6.26 -15.45 -0.28
CA LYS A 69 -7.41 -16.32 0.02
C LYS A 69 -8.31 -15.87 1.19
N ASN A 70 -7.76 -15.15 2.17
CA ASN A 70 -8.48 -14.68 3.36
C ASN A 70 -8.91 -13.21 3.25
N ILE A 71 -8.60 -12.55 2.13
CA ILE A 71 -8.88 -11.14 1.89
C ILE A 71 -10.15 -11.09 1.06
N LYS A 72 -11.22 -10.53 1.63
CA LYS A 72 -12.42 -10.20 0.85
C LYS A 72 -12.08 -8.99 -0.02
N LEU A 73 -11.74 -9.25 -1.27
CA LEU A 73 -11.69 -8.22 -2.31
C LEU A 73 -13.13 -7.75 -2.51
N THR A 74 -13.51 -6.63 -1.91
CA THR A 74 -14.77 -5.96 -2.25
C THR A 74 -14.66 -5.46 -3.68
N SER A 75 -15.50 -6.03 -4.56
CA SER A 75 -15.74 -5.53 -5.92
C SER A 75 -16.24 -4.08 -5.91
#